data_AF-A0A4R3KK59-F1
#
_entry.id   AF-A0A4R3KK59-F1
#
_cell.length_a   1.000
_cell.length_b   1.000
_cell.length_c   1.000
_cell.angle_alpha   90.00
_cell.angle_beta   90.00
_cell.angle_gamma   90.00
#
_symmetry.space_group_name_H-M   'P 1'
#
loop_
_entity.id
_entity.type
_entity.pdbx_description
1 polymer ?
#
loop_
_entity_poly.entity_id
_entity_poly.type
_entity_poly.pdbx_seq_one_letter_code
_entity_poly.pdbx_strand_id
1 'polypeptide(L)'
;MKRFILVSSSIIILFLFISFLFLYSIWAEKNTIEKQMIDKVKDRLPMINQIEQVDYYAGEKAYYVMFAKDRFGDPLFIWTNEEELRYRYLNHYLTKEQIKKLVSHSEKNLTVKRITTGIIDQERLIYEVLYEDQGGRLGYLYYDLQNGGFIKKYRLGVTTS
;
A
#
# COMPACT_ATOMS: atom_id res chain seq x y z
N MET A 1 -33.21 -25.47 29.10
CA MET A 1 -31.80 -25.42 28.61
C MET A 1 -31.70 -25.38 27.08
N LYS A 2 -32.24 -26.37 26.32
CA LYS A 2 -32.19 -26.38 24.84
C LYS A 2 -32.75 -25.11 24.15
N ARG A 3 -33.84 -24.54 24.67
CA ARG A 3 -34.45 -23.29 24.14
C ARG A 3 -33.54 -22.06 24.34
N PHE A 4 -32.82 -21.98 25.44
CA PHE A 4 -31.86 -20.89 25.69
C PHE A 4 -30.60 -21.04 24.83
N ILE A 5 -30.15 -22.28 24.59
CA ILE A 5 -29.04 -22.57 23.66
C ILE A 5 -29.43 -22.20 22.22
N LEU A 6 -30.66 -22.51 21.80
CA LEU A 6 -31.16 -22.14 20.47
C LEU A 6 -31.28 -20.62 20.29
N VAL A 7 -31.80 -19.91 21.29
CA VAL A 7 -31.90 -18.44 21.24
C VAL A 7 -30.51 -17.79 21.21
N SER A 8 -29.59 -18.26 22.07
CA SER A 8 -28.21 -17.76 22.07
C SER A 8 -27.49 -18.04 20.76
N SER A 9 -27.66 -19.21 20.17
CA SER A 9 -27.08 -19.57 18.87
C SER A 9 -27.63 -18.67 17.75
N SER A 10 -28.94 -18.42 17.74
CA SER A 10 -29.59 -17.54 16.76
C SER A 10 -29.07 -16.10 16.84
N ILE A 11 -28.84 -15.58 18.05
CA ILE A 11 -28.26 -14.24 18.27
C ILE A 11 -26.82 -14.18 17.74
N ILE A 12 -26.01 -15.21 17.97
CA ILE A 12 -24.62 -15.27 17.47
C ILE A 12 -24.62 -15.31 15.94
N ILE A 13 -25.50 -16.10 15.32
CA ILE A 13 -25.63 -16.17 13.85
C ILE A 13 -26.04 -14.82 13.29
N LEU A 14 -26.99 -14.13 13.93
CA LEU A 14 -27.41 -12.80 13.51
C LEU A 14 -26.26 -11.79 13.61
N PHE A 15 -25.48 -11.84 14.69
CA PHE A 15 -24.32 -10.97 14.86
C PHE A 15 -23.24 -11.21 13.79
N LEU A 16 -22.92 -12.48 13.51
CA LEU A 16 -21.99 -12.86 12.44
C LEU A 16 -22.48 -12.38 11.07
N PHE A 17 -23.78 -12.49 10.79
CA PHE A 17 -24.37 -12.04 9.53
C PHE A 17 -24.25 -10.52 9.36
N ILE A 18 -24.56 -9.74 10.41
CA ILE A 18 -24.41 -8.28 10.39
C ILE A 18 -22.93 -7.89 10.22
N SER A 19 -22.02 -8.54 10.95
CA SER A 19 -20.59 -8.29 10.83
C SER A 19 -20.07 -8.61 9.42
N PHE A 20 -20.55 -9.68 8.80
CA PHE A 20 -20.20 -10.04 7.44
C PHE A 20 -20.68 -8.99 6.43
N LEU A 21 -21.93 -8.53 6.54
CA LEU A 21 -22.47 -7.46 5.68
C LEU A 21 -21.66 -6.16 5.82
N PHE A 22 -21.27 -5.81 7.03
CA PHE A 22 -20.45 -4.61 7.29
C PHE A 22 -19.06 -4.72 6.65
N LEU A 23 -18.37 -5.86 6.84
CA LEU A 23 -17.07 -6.12 6.21
C LEU A 23 -17.17 -6.12 4.69
N TYR A 24 -18.22 -6.72 4.14
CA TYR A 24 -18.47 -6.73 2.70
C TYR A 24 -18.71 -5.32 2.15
N SER A 25 -19.45 -4.47 2.86
CA SER A 25 -19.69 -3.08 2.48
C SER A 25 -18.39 -2.30 2.36
N ILE A 26 -17.52 -2.39 3.38
CA ILE A 26 -16.22 -1.70 3.37
C ILE A 26 -15.34 -2.19 2.21
N TRP A 27 -15.31 -3.52 2.00
CA TRP A 27 -14.54 -4.11 0.92
C TRP A 27 -15.05 -3.67 -0.47
N ALA A 28 -16.37 -3.68 -0.66
CA ALA A 28 -17.00 -3.27 -1.91
C ALA A 28 -16.80 -1.77 -2.20
N GLU A 29 -16.90 -0.92 -1.18
CA GLU A 29 -16.63 0.52 -1.27
C GLU A 29 -15.20 0.79 -1.70
N LYS A 30 -14.21 0.17 -1.04
CA LYS A 30 -12.80 0.31 -1.40
C LYS A 30 -12.54 -0.07 -2.86
N ASN A 31 -13.10 -1.19 -3.31
CA ASN A 31 -12.93 -1.67 -4.68
C ASN A 31 -13.60 -0.73 -5.71
N THR A 32 -14.70 -0.09 -5.31
CA THR A 32 -15.40 0.90 -6.12
C THR A 32 -14.56 2.17 -6.27
N ILE A 33 -14.00 2.70 -5.18
CA ILE A 33 -13.13 3.88 -5.20
C ILE A 33 -11.86 3.59 -6.01
N GLU A 34 -11.23 2.42 -5.80
CA GLU A 34 -10.05 2.02 -6.57
C GLU A 34 -10.35 2.00 -8.07
N LYS A 35 -11.48 1.41 -8.47
CA LYS A 35 -11.93 1.39 -9.87
C LYS A 35 -12.18 2.80 -10.41
N GLN A 36 -12.83 3.68 -9.65
CA GLN A 36 -13.04 5.07 -10.03
C GLN A 36 -11.72 5.82 -10.25
N MET A 37 -10.72 5.59 -9.39
CA MET A 37 -9.40 6.18 -9.54
C MET A 37 -8.67 5.66 -10.78
N ILE A 38 -8.76 4.36 -11.07
CA ILE A 38 -8.22 3.75 -12.29
C ILE A 38 -8.87 4.36 -13.53
N ASP A 39 -10.19 4.50 -13.53
CA ASP A 39 -10.93 5.06 -14.66
C ASP A 39 -10.58 6.55 -14.87
N LYS A 40 -10.49 7.33 -13.77
CA LYS A 40 -9.98 8.72 -13.80
C LYS A 40 -8.59 8.80 -14.43
N VAL A 41 -7.69 7.88 -14.07
CA VAL A 41 -6.33 7.84 -14.62
C VAL A 41 -6.35 7.52 -16.11
N LYS A 42 -7.12 6.51 -16.55
CA LYS A 42 -7.23 6.14 -17.96
C LYS A 42 -7.82 7.24 -18.83
N ASP A 43 -8.81 7.97 -18.30
CA ASP A 43 -9.45 9.10 -18.97
C ASP A 43 -8.49 10.29 -19.12
N ARG A 44 -7.81 10.67 -18.03
CA ARG A 44 -6.92 11.84 -18.02
C ARG A 44 -5.56 11.58 -18.67
N LEU A 45 -5.10 10.33 -18.64
CA LEU A 45 -3.79 9.92 -19.15
C LEU A 45 -3.96 8.83 -20.24
N PRO A 46 -4.40 9.19 -21.46
CA PRO A 46 -4.66 8.22 -22.54
C PRO A 46 -3.38 7.56 -23.08
N MET A 47 -2.20 8.02 -22.68
CA MET A 47 -0.93 7.38 -23.02
C MET A 47 -0.65 6.12 -22.18
N ILE A 48 -1.41 5.87 -21.11
CA ILE A 48 -1.24 4.69 -20.27
C ILE A 48 -1.78 3.47 -20.99
N ASN A 49 -0.93 2.45 -21.13
CA ASN A 49 -1.30 1.19 -21.75
C ASN A 49 -1.68 0.14 -20.68
N GLN A 50 -0.92 0.08 -19.60
CA GLN A 50 -1.08 -0.93 -18.57
C GLN A 50 -0.86 -0.34 -17.17
N ILE A 51 -1.74 -0.69 -16.24
CA ILE A 51 -1.53 -0.48 -14.80
C ILE A 51 -1.20 -1.85 -14.21
N GLU A 52 0.00 -1.99 -13.64
CA GLU A 52 0.49 -3.27 -13.11
C GLU A 52 0.21 -3.43 -11.63
N GLN A 53 0.20 -2.33 -10.88
CA GLN A 53 -0.04 -2.34 -9.45
C GLN A 53 -0.74 -1.06 -9.01
N VAL A 54 -1.64 -1.20 -8.03
CA VAL A 54 -2.25 -0.10 -7.30
C VAL A 54 -2.01 -0.31 -5.81
N ASP A 55 -1.43 0.71 -5.16
CA ASP A 55 -1.18 0.76 -3.73
C ASP A 55 -1.94 1.95 -3.13
N TYR A 56 -2.48 1.79 -1.93
CA TYR A 56 -3.06 2.90 -1.16
C TYR A 56 -2.02 3.45 -0.19
N TYR A 57 -1.75 4.76 -0.29
CA TYR A 57 -0.83 5.48 0.59
C TYR A 57 -1.60 6.44 1.49
N ALA A 58 -1.50 6.25 2.80
CA ALA A 58 -2.17 7.06 3.83
C ALA A 58 -1.16 7.96 4.55
N GLY A 59 -0.60 8.94 3.83
CA GLY A 59 0.29 9.95 4.40
C GLY A 59 -0.47 11.18 4.94
N GLU A 60 0.10 12.37 4.76
CA GLU A 60 -0.58 13.64 5.06
C GLU A 60 -1.88 13.80 4.25
N LYS A 61 -1.83 13.38 2.98
CA LYS A 61 -2.99 13.18 2.12
C LYS A 61 -3.04 11.72 1.68
N ALA A 62 -4.25 11.21 1.50
CA ALA A 62 -4.47 9.88 0.96
C ALA A 62 -4.32 9.91 -0.57
N TYR A 63 -3.57 8.94 -1.12
CA TYR A 63 -3.38 8.77 -2.55
C TYR A 63 -3.50 7.30 -2.95
N TYR A 64 -4.03 7.06 -4.13
CA TYR A 64 -3.83 5.83 -4.88
C TYR A 64 -2.58 5.99 -5.73
N VAL A 65 -1.60 5.14 -5.49
CA VAL A 65 -0.30 5.11 -6.16
C VAL A 65 -0.31 3.95 -7.14
N MET A 66 -0.17 4.25 -8.44
CA MET A 66 -0.21 3.25 -9.50
C MET A 66 1.14 3.14 -10.18
N PHE A 67 1.66 1.91 -10.29
CA PHE A 67 2.76 1.61 -11.21
C PHE A 67 2.15 1.26 -12.56
N ALA A 68 2.50 2.02 -13.58
CA ALA A 68 1.96 1.89 -14.91
C ALA A 68 3.08 1.87 -15.96
N LYS A 69 2.71 1.46 -17.18
CA LYS A 69 3.52 1.61 -18.38
C LYS A 69 2.73 2.36 -19.42
N ASP A 70 3.40 3.27 -20.11
CA ASP A 70 2.80 3.95 -21.25
C ASP A 70 2.77 3.06 -22.51
N ARG A 71 2.30 3.61 -23.62
CA ARG A 71 2.22 2.93 -24.93
C ARG A 71 3.58 2.49 -25.49
N PHE A 72 4.68 3.08 -25.03
CA PHE A 72 6.04 2.72 -25.43
C PHE A 72 6.68 1.70 -24.47
N GLY A 73 5.99 1.37 -23.37
CA GLY A 73 6.48 0.47 -22.34
C GLY A 73 7.30 1.17 -21.26
N ASP A 74 7.40 2.50 -21.31
CA ASP A 74 8.15 3.27 -20.32
C ASP A 74 7.42 3.28 -18.98
N PRO A 75 8.08 2.87 -17.88
CA PRO A 75 7.45 2.77 -16.58
C PRO A 75 7.22 4.17 -15.99
N LEU A 76 6.10 4.36 -15.31
CA LEU A 76 5.78 5.59 -14.59
C LEU A 76 4.99 5.30 -13.32
N PHE A 77 5.14 6.18 -12.33
CA PHE A 77 4.23 6.24 -11.19
C PHE A 77 3.17 7.30 -11.41
N ILE A 78 1.96 7.00 -10.94
CA ILE A 78 0.81 7.91 -10.97
C ILE A 78 0.27 8.01 -9.55
N TRP A 79 0.06 9.22 -9.07
CA TRP A 79 -0.60 9.51 -7.80
C TRP A 79 -1.91 10.21 -8.11
N THR A 80 -2.99 9.63 -7.63
CA THR A 80 -4.32 10.19 -7.82
C THR A 80 -5.10 10.13 -6.53
N ASN A 81 -5.84 11.19 -6.25
CA ASN A 81 -6.92 11.21 -5.28
C ASN A 81 -8.13 11.91 -5.92
N GLU A 82 -9.11 12.35 -5.14
CA GLU A 82 -10.30 13.01 -5.71
C GLU A 82 -9.96 14.33 -6.43
N GLU A 83 -9.02 15.10 -5.91
CA GLU A 83 -8.70 16.46 -6.36
C GLU A 83 -7.51 16.53 -7.33
N GLU A 84 -6.48 15.73 -7.07
CA GLU A 84 -5.18 15.81 -7.71
C GLU A 84 -4.88 14.55 -8.53
N LEU A 85 -4.18 14.76 -9.65
CA LEU A 85 -3.59 13.70 -10.45
C LEU A 85 -2.19 14.16 -10.88
N ARG A 86 -1.18 13.40 -10.49
CA ARG A 86 0.22 13.66 -10.83
C ARG A 86 0.85 12.37 -11.35
N TYR A 87 1.82 12.47 -12.24
CA TYR A 87 2.58 11.30 -12.69
C TYR A 87 4.05 11.65 -12.87
N ARG A 88 4.92 10.65 -12.81
CA ARG A 88 6.35 10.78 -13.06
C ARG A 88 6.91 9.52 -13.70
N TYR A 89 7.60 9.70 -14.83
CA TYR A 89 8.34 8.62 -15.48
C TYR A 89 9.46 8.10 -14.57
N LEU A 90 9.64 6.80 -14.61
CA LEU A 90 10.59 6.07 -13.76
C LEU A 90 11.95 5.85 -14.40
N ASN A 91 12.26 6.66 -15.40
CA ASN A 91 13.56 6.72 -16.01
C ASN A 91 14.57 7.04 -14.89
N HIS A 92 15.45 6.07 -14.57
CA HIS A 92 16.48 6.13 -13.51
C HIS A 92 16.03 5.84 -12.07
N TYR A 93 14.84 5.25 -11.84
CA TYR A 93 14.41 4.85 -10.49
C TYR A 93 14.69 3.37 -10.20
N LEU A 94 14.91 3.05 -8.93
CA LEU A 94 15.13 1.66 -8.50
C LEU A 94 13.81 0.89 -8.49
N THR A 95 13.87 -0.39 -8.87
CA THR A 95 12.76 -1.33 -8.78
C THR A 95 12.61 -1.89 -7.35
N LYS A 96 11.44 -2.46 -7.03
CA LYS A 96 11.19 -3.16 -5.75
C LYS A 96 12.24 -4.25 -5.48
N GLU A 97 12.65 -4.98 -6.51
CA GLU A 97 13.67 -6.03 -6.39
C GLU A 97 15.06 -5.46 -6.08
N GLN A 98 15.41 -4.31 -6.68
CA GLN A 98 16.67 -3.64 -6.37
C GLN A 98 16.69 -3.15 -4.92
N ILE A 99 15.60 -2.58 -4.42
CA ILE A 99 15.49 -2.17 -3.02
C ILE A 99 15.49 -3.36 -2.07
N LYS A 100 14.79 -4.45 -2.41
CA LYS A 100 14.83 -5.68 -1.61
C LYS A 100 16.26 -6.17 -1.45
N LYS A 101 17.03 -6.22 -2.54
CA LYS A 101 18.46 -6.59 -2.50
C LYS A 101 19.29 -5.61 -1.69
N LEU A 102 19.04 -4.30 -1.83
CA LEU A 102 19.73 -3.25 -1.06
C LEU A 102 19.50 -3.41 0.44
N VAL A 103 18.26 -3.61 0.87
CA VAL A 103 17.90 -3.82 2.28
C VAL A 103 18.54 -5.09 2.83
N SER A 104 18.50 -6.20 2.08
CA SER A 104 19.14 -7.44 2.51
C SER A 104 20.67 -7.32 2.64
N HIS A 105 21.31 -6.43 1.86
CA HIS A 105 22.74 -6.16 1.99
C HIS A 105 23.06 -5.25 3.17
N SER A 106 22.29 -4.18 3.38
CA SER A 106 22.54 -3.19 4.43
C SER A 106 22.13 -3.69 5.82
N GLU A 107 21.08 -4.51 5.90
CA GLU A 107 20.42 -4.90 7.15
C GLU A 107 20.23 -6.43 7.21
N LYS A 108 21.34 -7.17 7.39
CA LYS A 108 21.38 -8.64 7.33
C LYS A 108 20.49 -9.37 8.35
N ASN A 109 20.04 -8.68 9.39
CA ASN A 109 19.27 -9.25 10.50
C ASN A 109 17.78 -8.91 10.43
N LEU A 110 17.30 -8.37 9.30
CA LEU A 110 15.91 -7.99 9.11
C LEU A 110 15.23 -8.86 8.05
N THR A 111 13.98 -9.25 8.33
CA THR A 111 13.12 -9.93 7.35
C THR A 111 12.18 -8.91 6.71
N VAL A 112 12.30 -8.71 5.40
CA VAL A 112 11.38 -7.83 4.65
C VAL A 112 10.01 -8.48 4.54
N LYS A 113 8.97 -7.80 5.03
CA LYS A 113 7.57 -8.26 4.97
C LYS A 113 6.79 -7.65 3.82
N ARG A 114 7.01 -6.36 3.55
CA ARG A 114 6.29 -5.63 2.51
C ARG A 114 7.13 -4.45 2.02
N ILE A 115 7.07 -4.20 0.72
CA ILE A 115 7.67 -3.02 0.09
C ILE A 115 6.56 -2.26 -0.63
N THR A 116 6.30 -1.04 -0.19
CA THR A 116 5.29 -0.16 -0.77
C THR A 116 5.95 1.14 -1.19
N THR A 117 5.43 1.73 -2.27
CA THR A 117 5.89 3.06 -2.70
C THR A 117 5.05 4.12 -2.01
N GLY A 118 5.68 5.23 -1.68
CA GLY A 118 5.02 6.34 -1.00
C GLY A 118 5.62 7.68 -1.40
N ILE A 119 5.07 8.73 -0.81
CA ILE A 119 5.58 10.09 -0.92
C ILE A 119 5.78 10.62 0.50
N ILE A 120 6.94 11.17 0.80
CA ILE A 120 7.16 11.98 2.01
C ILE A 120 7.55 13.39 1.59
N ASP A 121 7.46 14.33 2.52
CA ASP A 121 7.92 15.71 2.33
C ASP A 121 7.36 16.34 1.03
N GLN A 122 6.05 16.16 0.83
CA GLN A 122 5.21 16.67 -0.27
C GLN A 122 5.49 16.09 -1.68
N GLU A 123 6.72 15.74 -2.04
CA GLU A 123 7.04 15.21 -3.39
C GLU A 123 8.15 14.15 -3.44
N ARG A 124 8.77 13.80 -2.31
CA ARG A 124 9.88 12.85 -2.32
C ARG A 124 9.37 11.43 -2.42
N LEU A 125 9.64 10.80 -3.57
CA LEU A 125 9.28 9.41 -3.82
C LEU A 125 10.15 8.48 -2.99
N ILE A 126 9.50 7.54 -2.32
CA ILE A 126 10.16 6.62 -1.41
C ILE A 126 9.69 5.20 -1.59
N TYR A 127 10.54 4.28 -1.17
CA TYR A 127 10.16 2.96 -0.75
C TYR A 127 10.01 2.92 0.77
N GLU A 128 8.82 2.56 1.23
CA GLU A 128 8.55 2.15 2.60
C GLU A 128 8.66 0.63 2.69
N VAL A 129 9.59 0.16 3.52
CA VAL A 129 9.87 -1.25 3.72
C VAL A 129 9.46 -1.62 5.14
N LEU A 130 8.36 -2.38 5.25
CA LEU A 130 7.98 -3.04 6.49
C LEU A 130 8.91 -4.22 6.72
N TYR A 131 9.59 -4.23 7.85
CA TYR A 131 10.50 -5.29 8.26
C TYR A 131 10.13 -5.87 9.62
N GLU A 132 10.65 -7.06 9.90
CA GLU A 132 10.66 -7.68 11.22
C GLU A 132 12.12 -7.92 11.65
N ASP A 133 12.48 -7.52 12.88
CA ASP A 133 13.79 -7.81 13.46
C ASP A 133 13.85 -9.24 14.04
N GLN A 134 15.05 -9.71 14.43
CA GLN A 134 15.22 -11.05 15.02
C GLN A 134 14.45 -11.26 16.34
N GLY A 135 14.03 -10.18 17.00
CA GLY A 135 13.21 -10.22 18.20
C GLY A 135 11.70 -10.22 17.90
N GLY A 136 11.29 -10.37 16.64
CA GLY A 136 9.90 -10.36 16.21
C GLY A 136 9.26 -8.97 16.18
N ARG A 137 10.05 -7.90 16.30
CA ARG A 137 9.53 -6.52 16.33
C ARG A 137 9.44 -5.97 14.92
N LEU A 138 8.29 -5.37 14.61
CA LEU A 138 8.06 -4.71 13.34
C LEU A 138 8.68 -3.30 13.31
N GLY A 139 9.04 -2.85 12.12
CA GLY A 139 9.51 -1.51 11.88
C GLY A 139 9.45 -1.13 10.41
N TYR A 140 9.74 0.13 10.13
CA TYR A 140 9.74 0.69 8.79
C TYR A 140 11.11 1.27 8.45
N LEU A 141 11.61 0.92 7.27
CA LEU A 141 12.73 1.61 6.63
C LEU A 141 12.22 2.43 5.46
N TYR A 142 12.80 3.61 5.29
CA TYR A 142 12.46 4.52 4.21
C TYR A 142 13.70 4.73 3.34
N TYR A 143 13.55 4.44 2.06
CA TYR A 143 14.59 4.63 1.05
C TYR A 143 14.11 5.56 -0.04
N ASP A 144 15.01 6.38 -0.56
CA ASP A 144 14.75 7.21 -1.72
C ASP A 144 14.54 6.34 -2.95
N LEU A 145 13.43 6.57 -3.66
CA LEU A 145 13.05 5.76 -4.81
C LEU A 145 14.03 5.97 -5.99
N GLN A 146 14.65 7.13 -6.09
CA GLN A 146 15.50 7.51 -7.22
C GLN A 146 16.89 6.90 -7.09
N ASN A 147 17.53 7.07 -5.94
CA ASN A 147 18.93 6.68 -5.75
C ASN A 147 19.15 5.57 -4.72
N GLY A 148 18.10 5.10 -4.03
CA GLY A 148 18.21 4.08 -2.98
C GLY A 148 18.87 4.57 -1.71
N GLY A 149 19.02 5.88 -1.54
CA GLY A 149 19.58 6.49 -0.34
C GLY A 149 18.69 6.21 0.87
N PHE A 150 19.29 5.76 1.96
CA PHE A 150 18.59 5.61 3.23
C PHE A 150 18.11 6.97 3.75
N ILE A 151 16.84 7.06 4.14
CA ILE A 151 16.24 8.29 4.64
C ILE A 151 16.06 8.20 6.15
N LYS A 152 15.30 7.21 6.62
CA LYS A 152 14.97 7.06 8.04
C LYS A 152 14.52 5.65 8.38
N LYS A 153 14.60 5.30 9.67
CA LYS A 153 14.18 4.03 10.24
C LYS A 153 13.30 4.32 11.45
N TYR A 154 12.11 3.73 11.48
CA TYR A 154 11.27 3.70 12.66
C TYR A 154 11.14 2.28 13.15
N ARG A 155 11.27 2.09 14.46
CA ARG A 155 10.96 0.82 15.11
C ARG A 155 9.63 0.97 15.82
N LEU A 156 8.69 0.07 15.56
CA LEU A 156 7.45 0.06 16.31
C LEU A 156 7.76 -0.46 17.71
N GLY A 157 7.36 0.32 18.73
CA GLY A 157 7.51 -0.10 20.11
C GLY A 157 6.74 -1.38 20.38
N VAL A 158 7.23 -2.19 21.33
CA VAL A 158 6.40 -3.23 21.93
C VAL A 158 5.41 -2.50 22.83
N THR A 159 4.12 -2.58 22.52
CA THR A 159 3.08 -2.24 23.50
C THR A 159 3.17 -3.31 24.58
N THR A 160 3.99 -3.08 25.60
CA THR A 160 3.93 -3.87 26.82
C THR A 160 2.59 -3.57 27.48
N SER A 161 1.64 -4.49 27.33
CA SER A 161 0.52 -4.63 28.26
C SER A 161 1.02 -5.22 29.58
#